data_AF-G2Y3Y3-F1
#
_entry.id   AF-G2Y3Y3-F1
#
_cell.length_a   1.000
_cell.length_b   1.000
_cell.length_c   1.000
_cell.angle_alpha   90.00
_cell.angle_beta   90.00
_cell.angle_gamma   90.00
#
_symmetry.space_group_name_H-M   'P 1'
#
loop_
_entity.id
_entity.type
_entity.pdbx_description
1 polymer ?
#
loop_
_entity_poly.entity_id
_entity_poly.type
_entity_poly.pdbx_seq_one_letter_code
_entity_poly.pdbx_strand_id
1 'polypeptide(L)'
;MSIANLSTELLQKIYEYSDLVDILHLSQTSKKNYNALRGRRMPIIRQAFDDEYGPIPSLVKLVMSDDATKGRSIVGTGARRNIAVDRIIQVPDEPQLSTQLLGKMMKFGKAASRFVEIFPQFRWRLDYQDRRFLWSHEQQRLRRAIYNYWTYAILFHDEIYVQYNPGRLSGVRGMGSWFNPPVEIISDPRLRLIQSFNTIEIVQLNEFLQHVVKLIELDLFPSDSTIQSQYNFTPQAMEKIAWGHGEWYRCLVGNLLRYDPLDFIYLYDQTFTKAERAGYILTRGFDFRRHNTPATLGDAISIITERRRNAAGNSHLFHPLMYQSGDSCLQGDNLKFGIADHPHEESYSKDHPFNNDGKTVLSTDEIE
;
A
#
# COMPACT_ATOMS: atom_id res chain seq x y z
N MET A 1 39.88 15.40 -16.37
CA MET A 1 40.61 14.59 -15.36
C MET A 1 40.05 13.17 -15.37
N SER A 2 40.88 12.15 -15.16
CA SER A 2 40.40 10.76 -15.08
C SER A 2 39.75 10.49 -13.73
N ILE A 3 38.60 9.80 -13.71
CA ILE A 3 37.89 9.36 -12.49
C ILE A 3 38.80 8.51 -11.57
N ALA A 4 39.78 7.82 -12.15
CA ALA A 4 40.77 7.02 -11.43
C ALA A 4 41.67 7.88 -10.50
N ASN A 5 41.79 9.18 -10.76
CA ASN A 5 42.65 10.09 -9.98
C ASN A 5 41.91 10.76 -8.82
N LEU A 6 40.59 10.56 -8.69
CA LEU A 6 39.80 11.12 -7.59
C LEU A 6 40.17 10.48 -6.24
N SER A 7 39.98 11.22 -5.14
CA SER A 7 40.10 10.69 -3.78
C SER A 7 38.97 9.70 -3.46
N THR A 8 39.19 8.82 -2.48
CA THR A 8 38.18 7.84 -2.05
C THR A 8 36.91 8.52 -1.50
N GLU A 9 37.06 9.65 -0.82
CA GLU A 9 35.91 10.42 -0.30
C GLU A 9 35.06 11.01 -1.43
N LEU A 10 35.68 11.54 -2.50
CA LEU A 10 34.94 12.03 -3.65
C LEU A 10 34.24 10.90 -4.41
N LEU A 11 34.88 9.74 -4.54
CA LEU A 11 34.24 8.55 -5.12
C LEU A 11 33.06 8.07 -4.27
N GLN A 12 33.19 8.07 -2.93
CA GLN A 12 32.08 7.75 -2.03
C GLN A 12 30.94 8.76 -2.17
N LYS A 13 31.25 10.05 -2.30
CA LYS A 13 30.24 11.08 -2.52
C LYS A 13 29.51 10.91 -3.85
N ILE A 14 30.21 10.50 -4.91
CA ILE A 14 29.58 10.14 -6.20
C ILE A 14 28.61 8.96 -6.02
N TYR A 15 29.01 7.93 -5.28
CA TYR A 15 28.14 6.79 -4.99
C TYR A 15 26.89 7.15 -4.18
N GLU A 16 26.95 8.14 -3.29
CA GLU A 16 25.78 8.61 -2.52
C GLU A 16 24.68 9.25 -3.39
N TYR A 17 25.00 9.67 -4.62
CA TYR A 17 24.05 10.25 -5.57
C TYR A 17 23.75 9.33 -6.76
N SER A 18 24.18 8.08 -6.70
CA SER A 18 24.02 7.12 -7.80
C SER A 18 22.91 6.11 -7.48
N ASP A 19 22.19 5.68 -8.51
CA ASP A 19 21.19 4.61 -8.40
C ASP A 19 21.83 3.26 -8.06
N LEU A 20 21.05 2.30 -7.56
CA LEU A 20 21.57 0.96 -7.19
C LEU A 20 22.28 0.27 -8.36
N VAL A 21 21.74 0.40 -9.56
CA VAL A 21 22.29 -0.19 -10.79
C VAL A 21 23.63 0.48 -11.15
N ASP A 22 23.69 1.80 -11.06
CA ASP A 22 24.89 2.58 -11.35
C ASP A 22 26.01 2.32 -10.33
N ILE A 23 25.67 2.17 -9.05
CA ILE A 23 26.62 1.76 -8.00
C ILE A 23 27.26 0.42 -8.37
N LEU A 24 26.46 -0.56 -8.80
CA LEU A 24 26.96 -1.87 -9.20
C LEU A 24 27.86 -1.78 -10.42
N HIS A 25 27.45 -1.07 -11.47
CA HIS A 25 28.25 -0.89 -12.68
C HIS A 25 29.56 -0.16 -12.39
N LEU A 26 29.52 0.96 -11.66
CA LEU A 26 30.70 1.74 -11.32
C LEU A 26 31.68 0.93 -10.46
N SER A 27 31.18 0.08 -9.55
CA SER A 27 32.02 -0.81 -8.75
C SER A 27 32.75 -1.88 -9.58
N GLN A 28 32.18 -2.30 -10.71
CA GLN A 28 32.78 -3.30 -11.61
C GLN A 28 33.87 -2.72 -12.51
N THR A 29 33.89 -1.41 -12.73
CA THR A 29 34.86 -0.77 -13.65
C THR A 29 36.31 -0.82 -13.16
N SER A 30 36.57 -0.79 -11.84
CA SER A 30 37.95 -0.82 -11.33
C SER A 30 38.05 -1.32 -9.88
N LYS A 31 39.21 -1.88 -9.52
CA LYS A 31 39.53 -2.29 -8.14
C LYS A 31 39.46 -1.13 -7.15
N LYS A 32 39.86 0.08 -7.55
CA LYS A 32 39.80 1.28 -6.71
C LYS A 32 38.35 1.65 -6.40
N ASN A 33 37.48 1.63 -7.41
CA ASN A 33 36.06 1.92 -7.26
C ASN A 33 35.36 0.87 -6.39
N TYR A 34 35.71 -0.41 -6.56
CA TYR A 34 35.22 -1.48 -5.69
C TYR A 34 35.65 -1.29 -4.22
N ASN A 35 36.92 -0.95 -3.98
CA ASN A 35 37.43 -0.72 -2.63
C ASN A 35 36.80 0.51 -1.98
N ALA A 36 36.53 1.57 -2.75
CA ALA A 36 35.82 2.75 -2.27
C ALA A 36 34.39 2.41 -1.80
N LEU A 37 33.66 1.58 -2.56
CA LEU A 37 32.36 1.06 -2.16
C LEU A 37 32.47 0.16 -0.93
N ARG A 38 33.47 -0.73 -0.86
CA ARG A 38 33.63 -1.69 0.24
C ARG A 38 33.75 -1.01 1.61
N GLY A 39 34.40 0.16 1.69
CA GLY A 39 34.59 0.90 2.93
C GLY A 39 33.30 1.42 3.57
N ARG A 40 32.33 1.89 2.76
CA ARG A 40 31.02 2.42 3.21
C ARG A 40 29.85 1.75 2.51
N ARG A 41 29.95 0.43 2.28
CA ARG A 41 29.01 -0.31 1.44
C ARG A 41 27.57 -0.22 1.94
N MET A 42 27.35 -0.44 3.24
CA MET A 42 26.00 -0.54 3.77
C MET A 42 25.28 0.82 3.81
N PRO A 43 25.90 1.93 4.26
CA PRO A 43 25.28 3.25 4.16
C PRO A 43 24.92 3.66 2.72
N ILE A 44 25.84 3.47 1.77
CA ILE A 44 25.64 3.81 0.36
C ILE A 44 24.48 2.99 -0.23
N ILE A 45 24.51 1.67 -0.04
CA ILE A 45 23.44 0.80 -0.56
C ILE A 45 22.11 1.11 0.13
N ARG A 46 22.11 1.39 1.44
CA ARG A 46 20.89 1.75 2.18
C ARG A 46 20.24 2.99 1.59
N GLN A 47 21.02 4.04 1.34
CA GLN A 47 20.50 5.29 0.80
C GLN A 47 19.92 5.08 -0.60
N ALA A 48 20.70 4.52 -1.52
CA ALA A 48 20.22 4.23 -2.88
C ALA A 48 19.00 3.31 -2.89
N PHE A 49 18.92 2.39 -1.93
CA PHE A 49 17.76 1.51 -1.77
C PHE A 49 16.53 2.25 -1.25
N ASP A 50 16.67 3.22 -0.35
CA ASP A 50 15.55 4.04 0.12
C ASP A 50 15.06 4.99 -0.98
N ASP A 51 15.97 5.54 -1.78
CA ASP A 51 15.63 6.41 -2.92
C ASP A 51 14.80 5.64 -3.98
N GLU A 52 15.24 4.43 -4.35
CA GLU A 52 14.59 3.63 -5.39
C GLU A 52 13.36 2.86 -4.89
N TYR A 53 13.45 2.20 -3.73
CA TYR A 53 12.44 1.26 -3.22
C TYR A 53 11.85 1.64 -1.87
N GLY A 54 12.27 2.75 -1.26
CA GLY A 54 11.81 3.17 0.06
C GLY A 54 10.30 3.46 0.12
N PRO A 55 9.71 3.51 1.33
CA PRO A 55 10.41 3.55 2.61
C PRO A 55 10.82 2.17 3.13
N ILE A 56 12.08 2.07 3.58
CA ILE A 56 12.67 0.83 4.11
C ILE A 56 11.84 0.17 5.23
N PRO A 57 11.34 0.89 6.28
CA PRO A 57 10.63 0.24 7.38
C PRO A 57 9.38 -0.53 6.92
N SER A 58 8.57 0.08 6.05
CA SER A 58 7.37 -0.58 5.50
C SER A 58 7.72 -1.80 4.66
N LEU A 59 8.84 -1.76 3.94
CA LEU A 59 9.30 -2.90 3.16
C LEU A 59 9.84 -4.04 4.02
N VAL A 60 10.49 -3.73 5.14
CA VAL A 60 10.88 -4.73 6.14
C VAL A 60 9.65 -5.39 6.76
N LYS A 61 8.62 -4.60 7.12
CA LYS A 61 7.33 -5.13 7.60
C LYS A 61 6.70 -6.11 6.60
N LEU A 62 6.79 -5.81 5.30
CA LEU A 62 6.32 -6.69 4.22
C LEU A 62 7.14 -7.98 4.08
N VAL A 63 8.47 -7.91 4.19
CA VAL A 63 9.29 -9.13 4.16
C VAL A 63 9.00 -10.02 5.38
N MET A 64 8.78 -9.40 6.55
CA MET A 64 8.44 -10.13 7.78
C MET A 64 7.07 -10.81 7.69
N SER A 65 6.09 -10.21 7.02
CA SER A 65 4.78 -10.83 6.80
C SER A 65 4.86 -12.01 5.84
N ASP A 66 5.61 -11.90 4.74
CA ASP A 66 5.86 -13.00 3.79
C ASP A 66 6.61 -14.17 4.45
N ASP A 67 7.58 -13.90 5.30
CA ASP A 67 8.28 -14.97 6.03
C ASP A 67 7.39 -15.64 7.09
N ALA A 68 6.42 -14.93 7.66
CA ALA A 68 5.49 -15.48 8.65
C ALA A 68 4.48 -16.49 8.05
N THR A 69 4.13 -16.35 6.76
CA THR A 69 3.13 -17.19 6.09
C THR A 69 3.69 -18.48 5.49
N LYS A 70 5.01 -18.61 5.31
CA LYS A 70 5.66 -19.79 4.71
C LYS A 70 5.64 -21.06 5.58
N GLY A 71 5.13 -21.01 6.80
CA GLY A 71 5.10 -22.15 7.73
C GLY A 71 3.90 -23.10 7.51
N ARG A 72 4.16 -24.31 7.02
CA ARG A 72 3.17 -25.32 6.55
C ARG A 72 2.15 -25.90 7.54
N SER A 73 2.25 -25.64 8.85
CA SER A 73 1.26 -26.18 9.80
C SER A 73 -0.02 -25.34 9.75
N ILE A 74 -1.21 -25.96 9.75
CA ILE A 74 -2.50 -25.26 9.89
C ILE A 74 -2.81 -24.97 11.37
N VAL A 75 -2.27 -25.79 12.26
CA VAL A 75 -2.44 -25.64 13.71
C VAL A 75 -1.52 -24.52 14.21
N GLY A 76 -2.10 -23.56 14.93
CA GLY A 76 -1.37 -22.41 15.49
C GLY A 76 -1.03 -21.30 14.49
N THR A 77 -1.63 -21.29 13.29
CA THR A 77 -1.40 -20.22 12.29
C THR A 77 -1.89 -18.87 12.79
N GLY A 78 -3.03 -18.80 13.48
CA GLY A 78 -3.54 -17.57 14.10
C GLY A 78 -2.60 -17.00 15.16
N ALA A 79 -2.08 -17.85 16.06
CA ALA A 79 -1.11 -17.44 17.07
C ALA A 79 0.21 -16.96 16.46
N ARG A 80 0.73 -17.65 15.43
CA ARG A 80 1.93 -17.22 14.68
C ARG A 80 1.74 -15.87 14.00
N ARG A 81 0.57 -15.64 13.40
CA ARG A 81 0.24 -14.34 12.78
C ARG A 81 0.09 -13.23 13.81
N ASN A 82 -0.50 -13.49 14.98
CA ASN A 82 -0.54 -12.52 16.07
C ASN A 82 0.87 -12.13 16.53
N ILE A 83 1.75 -13.11 16.75
CA ILE A 83 3.17 -12.87 17.09
C ILE A 83 3.90 -12.14 15.96
N ALA A 84 3.58 -12.44 14.70
CA ALA A 84 4.15 -11.74 13.56
C ALA A 84 3.73 -10.26 13.53
N VAL A 85 2.45 -9.97 13.78
CA VAL A 85 1.93 -8.60 13.88
C VAL A 85 2.61 -7.84 15.01
N ASP A 86 2.79 -8.46 16.18
CA ASP A 86 3.50 -7.82 17.29
C ASP A 86 4.94 -7.46 16.92
N ARG A 87 5.65 -8.35 16.22
CA ARG A 87 7.00 -8.09 15.70
C ARG A 87 7.02 -7.01 14.63
N ILE A 88 6.01 -6.96 13.75
CA ILE A 88 5.87 -5.96 12.68
C ILE A 88 5.64 -4.56 13.26
N ILE A 89 4.84 -4.46 14.33
CA ILE A 89 4.57 -3.20 15.01
C ILE A 89 5.83 -2.68 15.72
N GLN A 90 6.68 -3.57 16.22
CA GLN A 90 7.93 -3.23 16.90
C GLN A 90 9.11 -2.90 15.96
N VAL A 91 8.91 -2.92 14.64
CA VAL A 91 9.97 -2.55 13.69
C VAL A 91 10.35 -1.07 13.90
N PRO A 92 11.63 -0.77 14.18
CA PRO A 92 12.08 0.61 14.36
C PRO A 92 12.11 1.36 13.03
N ASP A 93 12.08 2.70 13.09
CA ASP A 93 12.20 3.58 11.92
C ASP A 93 13.53 3.38 11.18
N GLU A 94 14.57 2.96 11.90
CA GLU A 94 15.85 2.55 11.32
C GLU A 94 16.15 1.07 11.55
N PRO A 95 15.64 0.16 10.70
CA PRO A 95 15.91 -1.26 10.84
C PRO A 95 17.34 -1.61 10.42
N GLN A 96 17.94 -2.60 11.07
CA GLN A 96 19.23 -3.14 10.67
C GLN A 96 19.09 -3.96 9.38
N LEU A 97 19.87 -3.61 8.36
CA LEU A 97 19.79 -4.24 7.05
C LEU A 97 20.89 -5.29 6.87
N SER A 98 20.48 -6.49 6.48
CA SER A 98 21.40 -7.54 6.02
C SER A 98 21.30 -7.71 4.51
N THR A 99 22.33 -8.25 3.87
CA THR A 99 22.35 -8.50 2.42
C THR A 99 21.24 -9.46 1.98
N GLN A 100 20.90 -10.44 2.81
CA GLN A 100 19.78 -11.36 2.55
C GLN A 100 18.44 -10.64 2.59
N LEU A 101 18.25 -9.74 3.57
CA LEU A 101 17.04 -8.94 3.70
C LEU A 101 16.86 -8.02 2.49
N LEU A 102 17.92 -7.33 2.05
CA LEU A 102 17.91 -6.51 0.83
C LEU A 102 17.49 -7.30 -0.42
N GLY A 103 17.99 -8.53 -0.56
CA GLY A 103 17.61 -9.41 -1.67
C GLY A 103 16.12 -9.73 -1.69
N LYS A 104 15.51 -9.98 -0.51
CA LYS A 104 14.06 -10.19 -0.38
C LYS A 104 13.29 -8.89 -0.64
N MET A 105 13.73 -7.78 -0.07
CA MET A 105 13.14 -6.45 -0.23
C MET A 105 13.10 -6.04 -1.70
N MET A 106 14.16 -6.28 -2.47
CA MET A 106 14.25 -5.95 -3.90
C MET A 106 13.13 -6.59 -4.73
N LYS A 107 12.68 -7.81 -4.40
CA LYS A 107 11.56 -8.47 -5.10
C LYS A 107 10.28 -7.64 -4.98
N PHE A 108 9.97 -7.20 -3.76
CA PHE A 108 8.80 -6.38 -3.47
C PHE A 108 8.95 -4.96 -4.00
N GLY A 109 10.16 -4.39 -3.89
CA GLY A 109 10.51 -3.07 -4.40
C GLY A 109 10.26 -2.95 -5.90
N LYS A 110 10.73 -3.90 -6.71
CA LYS A 110 10.51 -3.91 -8.17
C LYS A 110 9.02 -3.92 -8.54
N ALA A 111 8.21 -4.69 -7.81
CA ALA A 111 6.77 -4.70 -8.02
C ALA A 111 6.15 -3.34 -7.71
N ALA A 112 6.51 -2.74 -6.57
CA ALA A 112 6.01 -1.41 -6.21
C ALA A 112 6.50 -0.31 -7.17
N SER A 113 7.72 -0.38 -7.69
CA SER A 113 8.21 0.54 -8.73
C SER A 113 7.35 0.44 -9.99
N ARG A 114 6.96 -0.77 -10.42
CA ARG A 114 6.04 -0.93 -11.55
C ARG A 114 4.68 -0.28 -11.27
N PHE A 115 4.15 -0.41 -10.06
CA PHE A 115 2.93 0.32 -9.68
C PHE A 115 3.07 1.83 -9.76
N VAL A 116 4.20 2.37 -9.30
CA VAL A 116 4.47 3.82 -9.35
C VAL A 116 4.41 4.34 -10.79
N GLU A 117 4.89 3.56 -11.76
CA GLU A 117 4.83 3.91 -13.18
C GLU A 117 3.40 3.92 -13.74
N ILE A 118 2.57 2.95 -13.35
CA ILE A 118 1.19 2.83 -13.87
C ILE A 118 0.18 3.66 -13.08
N PHE A 119 0.50 4.08 -11.85
CA PHE A 119 -0.40 4.81 -10.95
C PHE A 119 -0.98 6.11 -11.52
N PRO A 120 -0.19 6.98 -12.16
CA PRO A 120 -0.73 8.15 -12.83
C PRO A 120 -1.84 7.87 -13.84
N GLN A 121 -1.81 6.69 -14.49
CA GLN A 121 -2.76 6.36 -15.54
C GLN A 121 -4.17 6.11 -15.00
N PHE A 122 -4.25 5.47 -13.83
CA PHE A 122 -5.53 5.17 -13.20
C PHE A 122 -5.98 6.25 -12.22
N ARG A 123 -5.05 6.98 -11.61
CA ARG A 123 -5.38 8.16 -10.79
C ARG A 123 -6.08 9.24 -11.62
N TRP A 124 -5.42 9.75 -12.65
CA TRP A 124 -5.90 10.86 -13.49
C TRP A 124 -6.59 10.36 -14.76
N ARG A 125 -7.40 9.32 -14.65
CA ARG A 125 -8.05 8.71 -15.82
C ARG A 125 -9.06 9.65 -16.47
N LEU A 126 -9.90 10.31 -15.66
CA LEU A 126 -10.89 11.28 -16.15
C LEU A 126 -10.27 12.66 -16.31
N ASP A 127 -9.37 13.05 -15.40
CA ASP A 127 -8.71 14.37 -15.38
C ASP A 127 -7.34 14.30 -16.02
N TYR A 128 -7.33 13.96 -17.30
CA TYR A 128 -6.11 13.82 -18.09
C TYR A 128 -5.24 15.10 -18.10
N GLN A 129 -5.82 16.26 -17.78
CA GLN A 129 -5.13 17.55 -17.68
C GLN A 129 -4.14 17.60 -16.50
N ASP A 130 -4.46 16.91 -15.41
CA ASP A 130 -3.61 16.83 -14.21
C ASP A 130 -2.67 15.63 -14.22
N ARG A 131 -2.72 14.81 -15.28
CA ARG A 131 -1.91 13.61 -15.40
C ARG A 131 -0.43 13.97 -15.55
N ARG A 132 0.36 13.64 -14.53
CA ARG A 132 1.82 13.83 -14.51
C ARG A 132 2.54 12.64 -13.91
N PHE A 133 3.86 12.61 -14.04
CA PHE A 133 4.68 11.69 -13.25
C PHE A 133 4.70 12.15 -11.79
N LEU A 134 4.75 11.17 -10.89
CA LEU A 134 4.85 11.39 -9.46
C LEU A 134 6.24 11.92 -9.10
N TRP A 135 6.30 12.91 -8.23
CA TRP A 135 7.55 13.42 -7.64
C TRP A 135 8.13 12.40 -6.65
N SER A 136 9.43 12.48 -6.37
CA SER A 136 10.13 11.48 -5.55
C SER A 136 9.46 11.21 -4.20
N HIS A 137 8.94 12.24 -3.53
CA HIS A 137 8.23 12.09 -2.26
C HIS A 137 6.85 11.43 -2.42
N GLU A 138 6.14 11.70 -3.51
CA GLU A 138 4.84 11.08 -3.84
C GLU A 138 5.01 9.60 -4.20
N GLN A 139 6.08 9.27 -4.93
CA GLN A 139 6.46 7.89 -5.20
C GLN A 139 6.72 7.13 -3.90
N GLN A 140 7.45 7.74 -2.95
CA GLN A 140 7.70 7.13 -1.64
C GLN A 140 6.40 6.92 -0.84
N ARG A 141 5.47 7.89 -0.85
CA ARG A 141 4.14 7.76 -0.22
C ARG A 141 3.32 6.64 -0.86
N LEU A 142 3.32 6.55 -2.18
CA LEU A 142 2.64 5.48 -2.92
C LEU A 142 3.23 4.10 -2.60
N ARG A 143 4.56 3.96 -2.65
CA ARG A 143 5.25 2.71 -2.29
C ARG A 143 4.91 2.28 -0.87
N ARG A 144 4.86 3.23 0.07
CA ARG A 144 4.41 2.98 1.45
C ARG A 144 2.98 2.42 1.49
N ALA A 145 2.03 3.05 0.79
CA ALA A 145 0.65 2.57 0.73
C ALA A 145 0.56 1.16 0.13
N ILE A 146 1.30 0.88 -0.94
CA ILE A 146 1.39 -0.45 -1.56
C ILE A 146 1.95 -1.49 -0.57
N TYR A 147 3.04 -1.17 0.13
CA TYR A 147 3.63 -2.09 1.10
C TYR A 147 2.71 -2.38 2.28
N ASN A 148 1.99 -1.36 2.77
CA ASN A 148 1.01 -1.53 3.84
C ASN A 148 -0.19 -2.37 3.37
N TYR A 149 -0.71 -2.11 2.17
CA TYR A 149 -1.76 -2.92 1.54
C TYR A 149 -1.32 -4.38 1.40
N TRP A 150 -0.12 -4.62 0.87
CA TRP A 150 0.38 -5.96 0.63
C TRP A 150 0.68 -6.71 1.93
N THR A 151 1.20 -6.01 2.94
CA THR A 151 1.41 -6.57 4.28
C THR A 151 0.09 -7.04 4.87
N TYR A 152 -0.96 -6.24 4.73
CA TYR A 152 -2.30 -6.61 5.19
C TYR A 152 -2.83 -7.83 4.42
N ALA A 153 -2.70 -7.83 3.09
CA ALA A 153 -3.19 -8.90 2.24
C ALA A 153 -2.55 -10.25 2.59
N ILE A 154 -1.21 -10.29 2.72
CA ILE A 154 -0.47 -11.51 3.09
C ILE A 154 -0.89 -12.03 4.47
N LEU A 155 -1.10 -11.15 5.44
CA LEU A 155 -1.42 -11.55 6.81
C LEU A 155 -2.86 -12.02 6.98
N PHE A 156 -3.83 -11.38 6.31
CA PHE A 156 -5.23 -11.48 6.73
C PHE A 156 -6.19 -12.00 5.65
N HIS A 157 -5.78 -12.12 4.39
CA HIS A 157 -6.61 -12.71 3.35
C HIS A 157 -6.50 -14.25 3.33
N ASP A 158 -6.89 -14.88 4.44
CA ASP A 158 -6.87 -16.34 4.63
C ASP A 158 -8.13 -16.81 5.35
N GLU A 159 -8.52 -18.07 5.17
CA GLU A 159 -9.75 -18.69 5.65
C GLU A 159 -9.90 -18.66 7.18
N ILE A 160 -8.78 -18.49 7.89
CA ILE A 160 -8.75 -18.32 9.35
C ILE A 160 -9.47 -17.03 9.79
N TYR A 161 -9.54 -16.02 8.91
CA TYR A 161 -10.10 -14.71 9.22
C TYR A 161 -11.51 -14.48 8.65
N VAL A 162 -12.20 -15.54 8.21
CA VAL A 162 -13.61 -15.52 7.72
C VAL A 162 -14.58 -14.93 8.75
N GLN A 163 -14.29 -15.07 10.04
CA GLN A 163 -15.14 -14.55 11.13
C GLN A 163 -14.99 -13.04 11.37
N TYR A 164 -14.70 -12.26 10.33
CA TYR A 164 -14.80 -10.81 10.43
C TYR A 164 -16.23 -10.37 10.23
N ASN A 165 -16.87 -9.96 11.31
CA ASN A 165 -18.21 -9.41 11.23
C ASN A 165 -18.19 -7.96 11.73
N PRO A 166 -17.89 -6.98 10.86
CA PRO A 166 -18.06 -5.58 11.21
C PRO A 166 -19.55 -5.24 11.43
N GLY A 167 -20.47 -6.03 10.89
CA GLY A 167 -21.92 -5.91 11.12
C GLY A 167 -22.36 -6.17 12.57
N ARG A 168 -21.57 -6.87 13.38
CA ARG A 168 -21.77 -6.92 14.85
C ARG A 168 -21.45 -5.61 15.57
N LEU A 169 -20.80 -4.65 14.89
CA LEU A 169 -20.67 -3.26 15.35
C LEU A 169 -21.89 -2.41 14.95
N SER A 170 -22.67 -2.86 13.95
CA SER A 170 -23.76 -2.09 13.33
C SER A 170 -25.18 -2.53 13.74
N GLY A 171 -25.32 -3.68 14.43
CA GLY A 171 -26.53 -4.02 15.18
C GLY A 171 -26.24 -3.85 16.67
N VAL A 172 -26.67 -2.79 17.36
CA VAL A 172 -28.03 -2.27 17.45
C VAL A 172 -28.01 -0.76 17.31
N ARG A 173 -29.05 -0.22 16.66
CA ARG A 173 -29.50 1.18 16.65
C ARG A 173 -29.85 1.66 18.08
N GLY A 174 -28.88 1.57 18.99
CA GLY A 174 -28.95 1.88 20.41
C GLY A 174 -27.65 2.59 20.77
N MET A 175 -27.79 3.83 21.23
CA MET A 175 -26.77 4.87 21.36
C MET A 175 -25.63 4.57 22.37
N GLY A 176 -25.34 3.31 22.70
CA GLY A 176 -24.45 2.93 23.81
C GLY A 176 -23.32 1.93 23.52
N SER A 177 -23.23 1.30 22.34
CA SER A 177 -22.28 0.19 22.12
C SER A 177 -20.87 0.60 21.66
N TRP A 178 -20.62 1.88 21.32
CA TRP A 178 -19.31 2.35 20.84
C TRP A 178 -18.36 2.78 21.95
N PHE A 179 -18.89 3.05 23.15
CA PHE A 179 -18.10 3.50 24.31
C PHE A 179 -17.33 2.36 25.00
N ASN A 180 -17.72 1.10 24.78
CA ASN A 180 -17.05 -0.10 25.27
C ASN A 180 -17.04 -1.18 24.16
N PRO A 181 -16.08 -1.17 23.23
CA PRO A 181 -15.96 -2.24 22.26
C PRO A 181 -15.70 -3.57 23.01
N PRO A 182 -16.38 -4.68 22.66
CA PRO A 182 -16.04 -6.00 23.17
C PRO A 182 -14.53 -6.26 23.13
N VAL A 183 -13.98 -6.87 24.19
CA VAL A 183 -12.54 -7.17 24.35
C VAL A 183 -11.97 -7.92 23.13
N GLU A 184 -12.80 -8.73 22.47
CA GLU A 184 -12.48 -9.45 21.24
C GLU A 184 -12.05 -8.54 20.07
N ILE A 185 -12.58 -7.31 20.00
CA ILE A 185 -12.26 -6.35 18.94
C ILE A 185 -10.95 -5.60 19.24
N ILE A 186 -10.62 -5.40 20.52
CA ILE A 186 -9.32 -4.83 20.92
C ILE A 186 -8.19 -5.82 20.61
N SER A 187 -8.49 -7.12 20.63
CA SER A 187 -7.52 -8.18 20.35
C SER A 187 -7.37 -8.52 18.86
N ASP A 188 -8.23 -8.02 17.97
CA ASP A 188 -8.17 -8.36 16.54
C ASP A 188 -6.84 -7.88 15.92
N PRO A 189 -5.99 -8.79 15.43
CA PRO A 189 -4.69 -8.43 14.86
C PRO A 189 -4.77 -7.49 13.66
N ARG A 190 -5.89 -7.49 12.92
CA ARG A 190 -6.10 -6.57 11.79
C ARG A 190 -6.20 -5.13 12.26
N LEU A 191 -7.04 -4.90 13.26
CA LEU A 191 -7.24 -3.57 13.82
C LEU A 191 -5.97 -3.10 14.51
N ARG A 192 -5.24 -3.98 15.19
CA ARG A 192 -3.93 -3.64 15.79
C ARG A 192 -2.89 -3.22 14.75
N LEU A 193 -2.83 -3.90 13.60
CA LEU A 193 -1.94 -3.50 12.50
C LEU A 193 -2.33 -2.11 11.98
N ILE A 194 -3.60 -1.89 11.61
CA ILE A 194 -4.05 -0.60 11.05
C ILE A 194 -3.91 0.53 12.08
N GLN A 195 -4.15 0.26 13.36
CA GLN A 195 -3.98 1.23 14.43
C GLN A 195 -2.53 1.69 14.59
N SER A 196 -1.55 0.86 14.21
CA SER A 196 -0.13 1.20 14.26
C SER A 196 0.33 2.20 13.18
N PHE A 197 -0.49 2.45 12.16
CA PHE A 197 -0.17 3.39 11.09
C PHE A 197 -0.56 4.82 11.48
N ASN A 198 0.13 5.82 10.95
CA ASN A 198 -0.22 7.22 11.22
C ASN A 198 -1.49 7.62 10.45
N THR A 199 -2.16 8.71 10.85
CA THR A 199 -3.41 9.13 10.17
C THR A 199 -3.19 9.40 8.68
N ILE A 200 -2.07 10.03 8.33
CA ILE A 200 -1.69 10.25 6.93
C ILE A 200 -1.48 8.94 6.17
N GLU A 201 -0.87 7.95 6.82
CA GLU A 201 -0.65 6.63 6.19
C GLU A 201 -1.96 5.91 5.93
N ILE A 202 -2.94 6.06 6.82
CA ILE A 202 -4.29 5.52 6.64
C ILE A 202 -5.00 6.23 5.47
N VAL A 203 -4.89 7.56 5.37
CA VAL A 203 -5.46 8.33 4.25
C VAL A 203 -4.86 7.88 2.91
N GLN A 204 -3.52 7.77 2.83
CA GLN A 204 -2.82 7.32 1.63
C GLN A 204 -3.17 5.87 1.27
N LEU A 205 -3.27 4.99 2.27
CA LEU A 205 -3.69 3.61 2.06
C LEU A 205 -5.12 3.52 1.55
N ASN A 206 -6.02 4.33 2.10
CA ASN A 206 -7.41 4.39 1.68
C ASN A 206 -7.54 4.90 0.23
N GLU A 207 -6.81 5.95 -0.11
CA GLU A 207 -6.75 6.48 -1.48
C GLU A 207 -6.24 5.42 -2.46
N PHE A 208 -5.15 4.75 -2.14
CA PHE A 208 -4.63 3.65 -2.96
C PHE A 208 -5.70 2.56 -3.15
N LEU A 209 -6.35 2.12 -2.06
CA LEU A 209 -7.40 1.10 -2.11
C LEU A 209 -8.56 1.49 -3.02
N GLN A 210 -9.04 2.73 -2.92
CA GLN A 210 -10.11 3.26 -3.79
C GLN A 210 -9.69 3.24 -5.27
N HIS A 211 -8.45 3.59 -5.59
CA HIS A 211 -7.96 3.55 -6.96
C HIS A 211 -7.79 2.11 -7.47
N VAL A 212 -7.41 1.16 -6.61
CA VAL A 212 -7.40 -0.27 -6.98
C VAL A 212 -8.81 -0.78 -7.24
N VAL A 213 -9.80 -0.41 -6.42
CA VAL A 213 -11.21 -0.73 -6.67
C VAL A 213 -11.66 -0.18 -8.02
N LYS A 214 -11.36 1.10 -8.32
CA LYS A 214 -11.68 1.71 -9.61
C LYS A 214 -10.98 1.01 -10.78
N LEU A 215 -9.71 0.64 -10.63
CA LEU A 215 -8.96 -0.12 -11.64
C LEU A 215 -9.66 -1.46 -11.93
N ILE A 216 -10.13 -2.15 -10.89
CA ILE A 216 -10.90 -3.38 -11.04
C ILE A 216 -12.22 -3.09 -11.77
N GLU A 217 -12.99 -2.10 -11.32
CA GLU A 217 -14.35 -1.84 -11.80
C GLU A 217 -14.43 -1.19 -13.18
N LEU A 218 -13.36 -0.53 -13.63
CA LEU A 218 -13.34 0.19 -14.91
C LEU A 218 -12.52 -0.54 -15.98
N ASP A 219 -11.36 -1.11 -15.62
CA ASP A 219 -10.41 -1.64 -16.60
C ASP A 219 -10.37 -3.17 -16.65
N LEU A 220 -10.28 -3.81 -15.47
CA LEU A 220 -10.04 -5.25 -15.41
C LEU A 220 -11.35 -6.06 -15.50
N PHE A 221 -12.35 -5.66 -14.73
CA PHE A 221 -13.62 -6.37 -14.55
C PHE A 221 -14.79 -5.40 -14.60
N PRO A 222 -15.08 -4.78 -15.75
CA PRO A 222 -16.17 -3.81 -15.85
C PRO A 222 -17.56 -4.44 -15.68
N SER A 223 -18.43 -3.76 -14.91
CA SER A 223 -19.83 -4.15 -14.72
C SER A 223 -20.69 -3.85 -15.94
N ASP A 224 -21.86 -4.51 -16.03
CA ASP A 224 -22.83 -4.26 -17.09
C ASP A 224 -23.26 -2.78 -17.13
N SER A 225 -23.50 -2.19 -15.95
CA SER A 225 -23.87 -0.77 -15.81
C SER A 225 -22.75 0.19 -16.20
N THR A 226 -21.49 -0.16 -15.90
CA THR A 226 -20.32 0.66 -16.24
C THR A 226 -20.12 0.71 -17.75
N ILE A 227 -20.31 -0.42 -18.43
CA ILE A 227 -20.16 -0.49 -19.88
C ILE A 227 -21.29 0.25 -20.56
N GLN A 228 -22.52 0.09 -20.08
CA GLN A 228 -23.69 0.77 -20.65
C GLN A 228 -23.61 2.29 -20.51
N SER A 229 -23.01 2.80 -19.43
CA SER A 229 -22.84 4.25 -19.25
C SER A 229 -21.72 4.84 -20.11
N GLN A 230 -20.66 4.07 -20.40
CA GLN A 230 -19.53 4.53 -21.21
C GLN A 230 -19.74 4.31 -22.71
N TYR A 231 -20.47 3.27 -23.09
CA TYR A 231 -20.62 2.85 -24.49
C TYR A 231 -22.04 2.34 -24.78
N ASN A 232 -22.59 2.74 -25.93
CA ASN A 232 -23.87 2.22 -26.43
C ASN A 232 -23.68 0.87 -27.15
N PHE A 233 -23.30 -0.17 -26.41
CA PHE A 233 -23.14 -1.52 -26.98
C PHE A 233 -24.46 -2.29 -27.08
N THR A 234 -24.49 -3.24 -28.01
CA THR A 234 -25.57 -4.23 -28.09
C THR A 234 -25.46 -5.25 -26.95
N PRO A 235 -26.57 -5.84 -26.48
CA PRO A 235 -26.55 -6.78 -25.35
C PRO A 235 -25.64 -8.00 -25.58
N GLN A 236 -25.50 -8.47 -26.83
CA GLN A 236 -24.59 -9.56 -27.19
C GLN A 236 -23.10 -9.17 -27.12
N ALA A 237 -22.77 -7.90 -27.40
CA ALA A 237 -21.41 -7.39 -27.23
C ALA A 237 -21.09 -7.15 -25.74
N MET A 238 -22.09 -6.74 -24.96
CA MET A 238 -21.95 -6.58 -23.50
C MET A 238 -21.60 -7.91 -22.82
N GLU A 239 -22.27 -9.02 -23.16
CA GLU A 239 -21.97 -10.33 -22.55
C GLU A 239 -20.51 -10.78 -22.75
N LYS A 240 -19.88 -10.35 -23.85
CA LYS A 240 -18.48 -10.67 -24.17
C LYS A 240 -17.46 -9.86 -23.36
N ILE A 241 -17.83 -8.69 -22.85
CA ILE A 241 -16.92 -7.73 -22.21
C ILE A 241 -17.22 -7.60 -20.72
N ALA A 242 -18.51 -7.53 -20.37
CA ALA A 242 -19.01 -7.25 -19.03
C ALA A 242 -18.91 -8.46 -18.10
N TRP A 243 -18.76 -8.19 -16.80
CA TRP A 243 -18.68 -9.21 -15.76
C TRP A 243 -19.94 -9.26 -14.89
N GLY A 244 -21.10 -8.87 -15.43
CA GLY A 244 -22.37 -8.95 -14.73
C GLY A 244 -22.67 -7.71 -13.87
N HIS A 245 -23.69 -7.83 -13.02
CA HIS A 245 -24.18 -6.76 -12.15
C HIS A 245 -24.67 -7.31 -10.80
N GLY A 246 -24.93 -6.41 -9.84
CA GLY A 246 -25.54 -6.73 -8.55
C GLY A 246 -24.57 -7.34 -7.53
N GLU A 247 -25.12 -8.10 -6.58
CA GLU A 247 -24.39 -8.62 -5.42
C GLU A 247 -23.23 -9.55 -5.81
N TRP A 248 -23.44 -10.39 -6.84
CA TRP A 248 -22.41 -11.30 -7.32
C TRP A 248 -21.17 -10.55 -7.85
N TYR A 249 -21.38 -9.45 -8.56
CA TYR A 249 -20.30 -8.58 -9.02
C TYR A 249 -19.58 -7.90 -7.85
N ARG A 250 -20.30 -7.48 -6.79
CA ARG A 250 -19.65 -6.93 -5.59
C ARG A 250 -18.79 -7.97 -4.88
N CYS A 251 -19.26 -9.21 -4.79
CA CYS A 251 -18.46 -10.33 -4.28
C CYS A 251 -17.22 -10.58 -5.16
N LEU A 252 -17.35 -10.49 -6.49
CA LEU A 252 -16.22 -10.60 -7.43
C LEU A 252 -15.16 -9.54 -7.14
N VAL A 253 -15.54 -8.25 -7.08
CA VAL A 253 -14.61 -7.14 -6.79
C VAL A 253 -13.95 -7.35 -5.42
N GLY A 254 -14.71 -7.69 -4.39
CA GLY A 254 -14.17 -7.97 -3.06
C GLY A 254 -13.18 -9.14 -3.05
N ASN A 255 -13.46 -10.19 -3.84
CA ASN A 255 -12.55 -11.32 -3.99
C ASN A 255 -11.25 -10.95 -4.72
N LEU A 256 -11.33 -10.04 -5.69
CA LEU A 256 -10.18 -9.54 -6.45
C LEU A 256 -9.29 -8.62 -5.61
N LEU A 257 -9.84 -7.88 -4.66
CA LEU A 257 -9.06 -7.11 -3.68
C LEU A 257 -8.15 -7.96 -2.79
N ARG A 258 -8.22 -9.29 -2.88
CA ARG A 258 -7.29 -10.20 -2.21
C ARG A 258 -6.00 -10.44 -3.00
N TYR A 259 -5.97 -10.05 -4.26
CA TYR A 259 -4.85 -10.32 -5.15
C TYR A 259 -3.60 -9.59 -4.67
N ASP A 260 -2.45 -10.23 -4.83
CA ASP A 260 -1.20 -9.56 -4.58
C ASP A 260 -1.04 -8.42 -5.60
N PRO A 261 -0.37 -7.32 -5.24
CA PRO A 261 0.04 -6.29 -6.20
C PRO A 261 0.66 -6.89 -7.48
N LEU A 262 1.47 -7.94 -7.38
CA LEU A 262 2.03 -8.63 -8.54
C LEU A 262 0.97 -9.24 -9.48
N ASP A 263 -0.12 -9.76 -8.93
CA ASP A 263 -1.21 -10.31 -9.72
C ASP A 263 -1.97 -9.23 -10.46
N PHE A 264 -2.15 -8.05 -9.83
CA PHE A 264 -2.73 -6.89 -10.51
C PHE A 264 -1.84 -6.39 -11.64
N ILE A 265 -0.52 -6.31 -11.44
CA ILE A 265 0.42 -5.97 -12.53
C ILE A 265 0.29 -6.96 -13.67
N TYR A 266 0.24 -8.26 -13.38
CA TYR A 266 0.09 -9.28 -14.41
C TYR A 266 -1.23 -9.12 -15.16
N LEU A 267 -2.35 -8.96 -14.45
CA LEU A 267 -3.66 -8.72 -15.07
C LEU A 267 -3.67 -7.45 -15.92
N TYR A 268 -2.99 -6.39 -15.48
CA TYR A 268 -2.94 -5.13 -16.21
C TYR A 268 -2.04 -5.19 -17.45
N ASP A 269 -0.82 -5.73 -17.32
CA ASP A 269 0.18 -5.71 -18.38
C ASP A 269 0.03 -6.88 -19.39
N GLN A 270 -0.48 -8.03 -18.94
CA GLN A 270 -0.42 -9.29 -19.71
C GLN A 270 -1.81 -9.83 -20.12
N THR A 271 -2.92 -9.22 -19.69
CA THR A 271 -4.26 -9.71 -20.05
C THR A 271 -5.11 -8.65 -20.74
N PHE A 272 -5.65 -9.01 -21.91
CA PHE A 272 -6.41 -8.08 -22.76
C PHE A 272 -7.85 -8.54 -22.94
N THR A 273 -8.13 -9.84 -22.84
CA THR A 273 -9.46 -10.39 -23.07
C THR A 273 -10.12 -10.90 -21.79
N LYS A 274 -11.46 -10.91 -21.78
CA LYS A 274 -12.27 -11.50 -20.71
C LYS A 274 -11.91 -12.96 -20.45
N ALA A 275 -11.62 -13.72 -21.51
CA ALA A 275 -11.27 -15.14 -21.44
C ALA A 275 -9.91 -15.37 -20.78
N GLU A 276 -8.89 -14.58 -21.13
CA GLU A 276 -7.56 -14.65 -20.49
C GLU A 276 -7.64 -14.33 -19.00
N ARG A 277 -8.39 -13.28 -18.65
CA ARG A 277 -8.62 -12.90 -17.24
C ARG A 277 -9.34 -14.00 -16.46
N ALA A 278 -10.39 -14.58 -17.04
CA ALA A 278 -11.09 -15.70 -16.44
C ALA A 278 -10.17 -16.91 -16.25
N GLY A 279 -9.35 -17.22 -17.27
CA GLY A 279 -8.35 -18.29 -17.21
C GLY A 279 -7.33 -18.08 -16.10
N TYR A 280 -6.80 -16.86 -15.97
CA TYR A 280 -5.85 -16.51 -14.90
C TYR A 280 -6.45 -16.72 -13.51
N ILE A 281 -7.68 -16.23 -13.28
CA ILE A 281 -8.37 -16.39 -11.99
C ILE A 281 -8.53 -17.88 -11.63
N LEU A 282 -8.93 -18.70 -12.59
CA LEU A 282 -9.09 -20.15 -12.41
C LEU A 282 -7.75 -20.81 -12.06
N THR A 283 -6.66 -20.46 -12.75
CA THR A 283 -5.32 -21.02 -12.46
C THR A 283 -4.79 -20.65 -11.08
N ARG A 284 -5.16 -19.47 -10.56
CA ARG A 284 -4.82 -19.05 -9.20
C ARG A 284 -5.66 -19.74 -8.12
N GLY A 285 -6.61 -20.60 -8.49
CA GLY A 285 -7.42 -21.38 -7.56
C GLY A 285 -8.48 -20.56 -6.82
N PHE A 286 -8.76 -19.34 -7.29
CA PHE A 286 -9.84 -18.53 -6.75
C PHE A 286 -11.16 -18.97 -7.38
N ASP A 287 -11.91 -19.81 -6.66
CA ASP A 287 -13.26 -20.16 -7.05
C ASP A 287 -14.23 -19.04 -6.63
N PHE A 288 -14.94 -18.45 -7.60
CA PHE A 288 -15.94 -17.40 -7.38
C PHE A 288 -17.05 -17.82 -6.40
N ARG A 289 -17.20 -19.13 -6.16
CA ARG A 289 -18.33 -19.70 -5.40
C ARG A 289 -18.00 -20.15 -3.98
N ARG A 290 -16.73 -20.28 -3.59
CA ARG A 290 -16.34 -21.05 -2.39
C ARG A 290 -15.63 -20.29 -1.28
N HIS A 291 -15.08 -19.10 -1.52
CA HIS A 291 -14.26 -18.41 -0.52
C HIS A 291 -15.01 -17.26 0.16
N ASN A 292 -15.52 -17.54 1.36
CA ASN A 292 -16.24 -16.59 2.23
C ASN A 292 -15.31 -15.62 3.00
N THR A 293 -14.06 -15.41 2.57
CA THR A 293 -13.17 -14.42 3.19
C THR A 293 -13.37 -13.04 2.56
N PRO A 294 -14.09 -12.11 3.21
CA PRO A 294 -14.23 -10.76 2.68
C PRO A 294 -12.89 -10.02 2.66
N ALA A 295 -12.73 -9.08 1.74
CA ALA A 295 -11.62 -8.11 1.80
C ALA A 295 -11.90 -7.14 2.96
N THR A 296 -11.27 -7.38 4.11
CA THR A 296 -11.58 -6.68 5.36
C THR A 296 -10.82 -5.38 5.56
N LEU A 297 -9.95 -5.01 4.62
CA LEU A 297 -9.09 -3.83 4.78
C LEU A 297 -9.90 -2.53 4.84
N GLY A 298 -10.86 -2.36 3.92
CA GLY A 298 -11.69 -1.15 3.88
C GLY A 298 -12.47 -0.95 5.19
N ASP A 299 -13.10 -2.01 5.67
CA ASP A 299 -13.81 -2.01 6.96
C ASP A 299 -12.87 -1.70 8.15
N ALA A 300 -11.67 -2.29 8.16
CA ALA A 300 -10.69 -2.05 9.22
C ALA A 300 -10.22 -0.59 9.24
N ILE A 301 -10.01 0.01 8.06
CA ILE A 301 -9.72 1.44 7.90
C ILE A 301 -10.89 2.26 8.45
N SER A 302 -12.13 1.98 8.02
CA SER A 302 -13.32 2.72 8.48
C SER A 302 -13.49 2.69 10.00
N ILE A 303 -13.29 1.52 10.64
CA ILE A 303 -13.40 1.37 12.09
C ILE A 303 -12.34 2.19 12.82
N ILE A 304 -11.07 2.14 12.39
CA ILE A 304 -10.00 2.90 13.05
C ILE A 304 -10.16 4.40 12.81
N THR A 305 -10.56 4.80 11.61
CA THR A 305 -10.87 6.19 11.27
C THR A 305 -11.98 6.75 12.17
N GLU A 306 -13.08 6.02 12.35
CA GLU A 306 -14.17 6.42 13.24
C GLU A 306 -13.74 6.46 14.72
N ARG A 307 -12.88 5.54 15.16
CA ARG A 307 -12.30 5.58 16.52
C ARG A 307 -11.44 6.80 16.76
N ARG A 308 -10.55 7.13 15.82
CA ARG A 308 -9.69 8.33 15.91
C ARG A 308 -10.55 9.60 15.94
N ARG A 309 -11.61 9.63 15.15
CA ARG A 309 -12.62 10.71 15.18
C ARG A 309 -13.22 10.89 16.56
N ASN A 310 -13.74 9.82 17.15
CA ASN A 310 -14.38 9.88 18.47
C ASN A 310 -13.40 10.26 19.59
N ALA A 311 -12.13 9.86 19.48
CA ALA A 311 -11.08 10.25 20.44
C ALA A 311 -10.66 11.72 20.31
N ALA A 312 -10.69 12.30 19.10
CA ALA A 312 -10.29 13.69 18.85
C ALA A 312 -11.35 14.73 19.24
N GLY A 313 -12.60 14.33 19.51
CA GLY A 313 -13.71 15.23 19.81
C GLY A 313 -14.05 16.22 18.68
N ASN A 314 -14.67 17.36 19.00
CA ASN A 314 -14.96 18.46 18.06
C ASN A 314 -13.71 19.23 17.57
N SER A 315 -12.50 18.67 17.72
CA SER A 315 -11.29 19.30 17.21
C SER A 315 -11.33 19.35 15.68
N HIS A 316 -11.57 20.54 15.14
CA HIS A 316 -11.77 20.82 13.71
C HIS A 316 -10.60 20.37 12.80
N LEU A 317 -9.42 20.07 13.37
CA LEU A 317 -8.23 19.68 12.62
C LEU A 317 -8.36 18.29 11.99
N PHE A 318 -9.02 17.33 12.65
CA PHE A 318 -9.11 15.95 12.16
C PHE A 318 -10.32 15.70 11.22
N HIS A 319 -11.28 16.62 11.20
CA HIS A 319 -12.63 16.40 10.69
C HIS A 319 -12.77 16.43 9.14
N PRO A 320 -12.03 17.25 8.37
CA PRO A 320 -12.16 17.29 6.91
C PRO A 320 -11.34 16.23 6.16
N LEU A 321 -10.27 15.70 6.76
CA LEU A 321 -9.27 14.85 6.09
C LEU A 321 -9.69 13.38 5.97
N MET A 322 -10.51 12.93 6.91
CA MET A 322 -11.01 11.56 6.99
C MET A 322 -12.32 11.36 6.21
N TYR A 323 -12.96 12.45 5.78
CA TYR A 323 -14.23 12.46 5.07
C TYR A 323 -14.04 13.00 3.65
N GLN A 324 -13.40 12.20 2.81
CA GLN A 324 -13.90 12.10 1.45
C GLN A 324 -14.82 10.88 1.39
N SER A 325 -16.11 11.15 1.20
CA SER A 325 -17.17 10.18 0.92
C SER A 325 -16.70 9.11 -0.07
N GLY A 326 -17.30 7.90 -0.01
CA GLY A 326 -17.09 6.85 -1.01
C GLY A 326 -17.32 7.30 -2.45
N ASP A 327 -18.04 8.41 -2.65
CA ASP A 327 -18.23 9.08 -3.95
C ASP A 327 -17.39 10.34 -4.17
N SER A 328 -16.78 10.93 -3.12
CA SER A 328 -16.08 12.22 -3.23
C SER A 328 -14.58 12.11 -3.47
N CYS A 329 -14.09 10.91 -3.81
CA CYS A 329 -12.95 10.84 -4.70
C CYS A 329 -13.50 11.00 -6.11
N LEU A 330 -14.07 12.18 -6.40
CA LEU A 330 -14.11 12.64 -7.77
C LEU A 330 -12.67 12.48 -8.26
N GLN A 331 -12.51 11.73 -9.33
CA GLN A 331 -11.24 11.65 -10.02
C GLN A 331 -10.78 13.11 -10.19
N GLY A 332 -9.57 13.44 -9.75
CA GLY A 332 -9.03 14.81 -9.81
C GLY A 332 -8.93 15.58 -8.50
N ASP A 333 -9.75 15.28 -7.48
CA ASP A 333 -9.63 15.97 -6.19
C ASP A 333 -8.43 15.41 -5.42
N ASN A 334 -7.35 16.19 -5.24
CA ASN A 334 -6.27 15.72 -4.39
C ASN A 334 -6.75 15.76 -2.94
N LEU A 335 -6.76 14.59 -2.33
CA LEU A 335 -6.87 14.46 -0.88
C LEU A 335 -5.77 15.32 -0.25
N LYS A 336 -6.17 16.24 0.61
CA LYS A 336 -5.21 16.93 1.48
C LYS A 336 -4.49 15.84 2.30
N PHE A 337 -3.17 15.71 2.13
CA PHE A 337 -2.32 14.61 2.64
C PHE A 337 -2.40 13.26 1.93
N GLY A 338 -2.96 13.22 0.72
CA GLY A 338 -2.96 12.05 -0.16
C GLY A 338 -1.58 11.67 -0.69
N ILE A 339 -1.58 10.75 -1.64
CA ILE A 339 -0.41 10.22 -2.34
C ILE A 339 0.21 11.30 -3.22
N ALA A 340 -0.60 12.00 -4.02
CA ALA A 340 -0.15 13.10 -4.87
C ALA A 340 -0.63 14.46 -4.34
N ASP A 341 0.26 15.44 -4.35
CA ASP A 341 -0.01 16.82 -3.96
C ASP A 341 -0.64 17.60 -5.13
N HIS A 342 -1.42 18.64 -4.80
CA HIS A 342 -1.85 19.62 -5.80
C HIS A 342 -0.63 20.37 -6.36
N PRO A 343 -0.57 20.62 -7.68
CA PRO A 343 0.56 21.32 -8.30
C PRO A 343 0.76 22.75 -7.80
N HIS A 344 -0.24 23.33 -7.14
CA HIS A 344 -0.23 24.70 -6.61
C HIS A 344 -0.21 24.78 -5.09
N GLU A 345 -0.14 23.66 -4.37
CA GLU A 345 -0.09 23.62 -2.92
C GLU A 345 1.31 23.19 -2.44
N GLU A 346 1.78 23.78 -1.34
CA GLU A 346 3.02 23.35 -0.70
C GLU A 346 2.85 21.92 -0.16
N SER A 347 3.81 21.05 -0.47
CA SER A 347 3.90 19.72 0.12
C SER A 347 3.93 19.85 1.65
N TYR A 348 3.13 19.03 2.34
CA TYR A 348 3.08 19.10 3.79
C TYR A 348 4.42 18.69 4.43
N SER A 349 4.84 19.44 5.46
CA SER A 349 6.09 19.19 6.19
C SER A 349 6.09 17.83 6.90
N LYS A 350 7.27 17.23 7.07
CA LYS A 350 7.47 16.03 7.91
C LYS A 350 7.10 16.29 9.38
N ASP A 351 7.13 17.54 9.82
CA ASP A 351 6.76 17.94 11.19
C ASP A 351 5.27 18.24 11.35
N HIS A 352 4.45 17.96 10.33
CA HIS A 352 3.02 18.22 10.40
C HIS A 352 2.41 17.41 11.56
N PRO A 353 1.53 18.01 12.41
CA PRO A 353 0.91 17.32 13.55
C PRO A 353 0.12 16.04 13.20
N PHE A 354 -0.17 15.80 11.91
CA PHE A 354 -0.84 14.60 11.41
C PHE A 354 0.12 13.43 11.16
N ASN A 355 1.44 13.67 11.09
CA ASN A 355 2.44 12.60 11.01
C ASN A 355 2.59 11.87 12.34
N ASN A 356 2.18 12.48 13.47
CA ASN A 356 2.36 11.93 14.81
C ASN A 356 1.06 11.79 15.61
N ASP A 357 -0.10 11.83 14.94
CA ASP A 357 -1.44 11.76 15.57
C ASP A 357 -1.60 12.75 16.76
N GLY A 358 -1.04 13.96 16.62
CA GLY A 358 -1.09 15.00 17.65
C GLY A 358 -0.09 14.85 18.79
N LYS A 359 0.82 13.86 18.77
CA LYS A 359 2.02 13.90 19.62
C LYS A 359 2.93 15.00 19.07
N THR A 360 2.98 16.13 19.76
CA THR A 360 4.04 17.12 19.56
C THR A 360 5.37 16.43 19.84
N VAL A 361 6.10 16.07 18.77
CA VAL A 361 7.54 15.83 18.87
C VAL A 361 8.12 17.21 19.13
N LEU A 362 8.34 17.54 20.41
CA LEU A 362 9.21 18.65 20.74
C LEU A 362 10.55 18.33 20.11
N SER A 363 10.96 19.10 19.10
CA SER A 363 12.32 19.02 18.59
C SER A 363 13.25 19.19 19.77
N THR A 364 14.16 18.25 19.97
CA THR A 364 15.18 18.28 21.03
C THR A 364 16.21 19.41 20.86
N ASP A 365 15.92 20.40 20.02
CA ASP A 365 16.83 21.49 19.66
C ASP A 365 16.55 22.80 20.41
N GLU A 366 15.68 22.80 21.43
CA GLU A 366 15.42 23.98 22.29
C GLU A 366 15.88 23.80 23.75
N ILE A 367 16.81 22.88 24.02
CA ILE A 367 17.52 22.84 25.30
C ILE A 367 19.03 22.77 25.03
N GLU A 368 19.60 23.90 24.63
CA GLU A 368 20.97 24.29 24.97
C GLU A 368 21.03 25.78 25.32
#